data_AF-A0A4R4UW95-F1
#
_entry.id   AF-A0A4R4UW95-F1
#
_cell.length_a   1.000
_cell.length_b   1.000
_cell.length_c   1.000
_cell.angle_alpha   90.00
_cell.angle_beta   90.00
_cell.angle_gamma   90.00
#
_symmetry.space_group_name_H-M   'P 1'
#
loop_
_entity.id
_entity.type
_entity.pdbx_description
1 polymer ?
#
loop_
_entity_poly.entity_id
_entity_poly.type
_entity_poly.pdbx_seq_one_letter_code
_entity_poly.pdbx_strand_id
1 'polypeptide(L)'
;MVLELADDAYGVRRTRRVLVNHGPDLMAVHDSVPSGTLRSLWHFDPSLRLVSRREGTIVLGDGDFHVTLLQFPGAGQAVRPGLISPGHLRTSEVVTVLSPEAARVLTVIVPGAAEPPLSCSDGSLTVRTPGGPVTLRAPYGRSLQDPLTSTVASTHRRRRRFPSSGGAERDG
;
A
#
# COMPACT_ATOMS: atom_id res chain seq x y z
N MET A 1 -20.35 -7.68 -3.86
CA MET A 1 -21.26 -6.61 -4.34
C MET A 1 -20.43 -5.47 -4.89
N VAL A 2 -20.91 -4.74 -5.90
CA VAL A 2 -20.30 -3.49 -6.38
C VAL A 2 -21.32 -2.37 -6.27
N LEU A 3 -20.93 -1.24 -5.69
CA LEU A 3 -21.70 -0.01 -5.58
C LEU A 3 -20.94 1.12 -6.29
N GLU A 4 -21.66 1.98 -7.00
CA GLU A 4 -21.12 3.23 -7.55
C GLU A 4 -21.87 4.41 -6.94
N LEU A 5 -21.11 5.36 -6.39
CA LEU A 5 -21.58 6.63 -5.88
C LEU A 5 -20.82 7.73 -6.61
N ALA A 6 -21.49 8.84 -6.91
CA ALA A 6 -20.82 10.01 -7.43
C ALA A 6 -21.42 11.29 -6.85
N ASP A 7 -20.53 12.20 -6.45
CA ASP A 7 -20.81 13.40 -5.68
C ASP A 7 -20.04 14.59 -6.25
N ASP A 8 -20.56 15.81 -6.04
CA ASP A 8 -19.92 17.04 -6.51
C ASP A 8 -19.26 17.75 -5.33
N ALA A 9 -17.93 17.76 -5.32
CA ALA A 9 -17.12 18.32 -4.25
C ALA A 9 -16.18 19.39 -4.82
N TYR A 10 -16.20 20.59 -4.23
CA TYR A 10 -15.36 21.73 -4.65
C TYR A 10 -15.46 22.09 -6.14
N GLY A 11 -16.64 21.88 -6.75
CA GLY A 11 -16.88 22.13 -8.18
C GLY A 11 -16.40 21.01 -9.13
N VAL A 12 -15.95 19.87 -8.59
CA VAL A 12 -15.51 18.70 -9.38
C VAL A 12 -16.38 17.49 -9.05
N ARG A 13 -16.90 16.83 -10.09
CA ARG A 13 -17.61 15.55 -9.97
C ARG A 13 -16.62 14.44 -9.60
N ARG A 14 -16.74 13.89 -8.40
CA ARG A 14 -16.02 12.68 -7.96
C ARG A 14 -16.90 11.45 -8.18
N THR A 15 -16.30 10.35 -8.62
CA THR A 15 -16.93 9.02 -8.68
C THR A 15 -16.15 8.05 -7.82
N ARG A 16 -16.86 7.38 -6.89
CA ARG A 16 -16.37 6.32 -6.01
C ARG A 16 -17.05 4.99 -6.38
N ARG A 17 -16.25 4.00 -6.74
CA ARG A 17 -16.69 2.61 -6.94
C ARG A 17 -16.21 1.77 -5.77
N VAL A 18 -17.12 1.11 -5.06
CA VAL A 18 -16.83 0.23 -3.91
C VAL A 18 -17.19 -1.20 -4.28
N LEU A 19 -16.21 -2.10 -4.27
CA LEU A 19 -16.41 -3.54 -4.29
C LEU A 19 -16.21 -4.06 -2.87
N VAL A 20 -17.21 -4.77 -2.35
CA VAL A 20 -17.11 -5.52 -1.09
C VAL A 20 -17.29 -7.00 -1.39
N ASN A 21 -16.34 -7.82 -0.92
CA ASN A 21 -16.39 -9.26 -1.03
C ASN A 21 -16.31 -9.88 0.37
N HIS A 22 -17.47 -10.24 0.92
CA HIS A 22 -17.61 -10.71 2.31
C HIS A 22 -17.09 -12.14 2.55
N GLY A 23 -16.87 -12.95 1.50
CA GLY A 23 -16.35 -14.32 1.65
C GLY A 23 -14.84 -14.30 1.92
N PRO A 24 -14.01 -14.01 0.91
CA PRO A 24 -12.58 -13.76 1.07
C PRO A 24 -12.25 -12.38 1.69
N ASP A 25 -13.10 -11.88 2.58
CA ASP A 25 -13.00 -10.60 3.31
C ASP A 25 -12.07 -9.53 2.69
N LEU A 26 -12.62 -8.74 1.76
CA LEU A 26 -11.90 -7.67 1.08
C LEU A 26 -12.84 -6.52 0.71
N MET A 27 -12.36 -5.29 0.89
CA MET A 27 -12.96 -4.10 0.28
C MET A 27 -11.99 -3.44 -0.69
N ALA A 28 -12.45 -3.10 -1.89
CA ALA A 28 -11.70 -2.30 -2.85
C ALA A 28 -12.51 -1.04 -3.20
N VAL A 29 -11.87 0.13 -3.08
CA VAL A 29 -12.46 1.43 -3.37
C VAL A 29 -11.63 2.13 -4.43
N HIS A 30 -12.25 2.42 -5.56
CA HIS A 30 -11.67 3.20 -6.64
C HIS A 30 -12.34 4.58 -6.72
N ASP A 31 -11.61 5.60 -6.30
CA ASP A 31 -11.99 7.00 -6.42
C ASP A 31 -11.42 7.58 -7.72
N SER A 32 -12.21 8.40 -8.42
CA SER A 32 -11.77 9.06 -9.65
C SER A 32 -12.45 10.42 -9.87
N VAL A 33 -11.74 11.33 -10.52
CA VAL A 33 -12.25 12.62 -11.02
C VAL A 33 -11.96 12.77 -12.52
N PRO A 34 -12.79 13.51 -13.29
CA PRO A 34 -12.56 13.76 -14.70
C PRO A 34 -11.44 14.79 -14.97
N SER A 35 -11.18 15.67 -14.00
CA SER A 35 -10.15 16.72 -14.04
C SER A 35 -9.59 16.98 -12.64
N GLY A 36 -8.37 17.50 -12.57
CA GLY A 36 -7.67 17.74 -11.32
C GLY A 36 -7.18 16.46 -10.64
N THR A 37 -6.99 16.54 -9.32
CA THR A 37 -6.48 15.44 -8.47
C THR A 37 -7.38 15.26 -7.24
N LEU A 38 -7.32 14.07 -6.65
CA LEU A 38 -7.97 13.76 -5.37
C LEU A 38 -6.99 13.04 -4.44
N ARG A 39 -7.35 13.00 -3.15
CA ARG A 39 -6.81 12.07 -2.16
C ARG A 39 -7.96 11.36 -1.44
N SER A 40 -7.83 10.07 -1.20
CA SER A 40 -8.72 9.30 -0.34
C SER A 40 -8.19 9.38 1.11
N LEU A 41 -9.06 9.73 2.04
CA LEU A 41 -8.78 9.80 3.48
C LEU A 41 -9.48 8.63 4.19
N TRP A 42 -8.74 7.92 5.05
CA TRP A 42 -9.22 6.79 5.82
C TRP A 42 -8.89 6.95 7.30
N HIS A 43 -9.90 6.93 8.16
CA HIS A 43 -9.72 6.83 9.62
C HIS A 43 -9.92 5.37 10.03
N PHE A 44 -9.04 4.86 10.89
CA PHE A 44 -9.11 3.49 11.41
C PHE A 44 -9.58 3.45 12.85
N ASP A 45 -9.93 2.25 13.32
CA ASP A 45 -10.38 2.03 14.69
C ASP A 45 -9.31 2.51 15.71
N PRO A 46 -9.71 3.14 16.84
CA PRO A 46 -8.79 3.53 17.91
C PRO A 46 -7.95 2.41 18.54
N SER A 47 -8.22 1.12 18.31
CA SER A 47 -7.33 0.03 18.73
C SER A 47 -6.16 -0.20 17.76
N LEU A 48 -6.36 0.03 16.47
CA LEU A 48 -5.37 -0.25 15.42
C LEU A 48 -4.16 0.70 15.51
N ARG A 49 -2.95 0.13 15.46
CA ARG A 49 -1.68 0.85 15.44
C ARG A 49 -0.94 0.62 14.14
N LEU A 50 -0.06 1.54 13.74
CA LEU A 50 0.81 1.35 12.58
C LEU A 50 1.84 0.26 12.89
N VAL A 51 1.78 -0.87 12.16
CA VAL A 51 2.74 -1.97 12.26
C VAL A 51 3.86 -1.77 11.24
N SER A 52 3.53 -1.48 9.99
CA SER A 52 4.53 -1.21 8.95
C SER A 52 4.03 -0.28 7.85
N ARG A 53 4.98 0.34 7.13
CA ARG A 53 4.71 1.21 5.98
C ARG A 53 5.82 1.06 4.95
N ARG A 54 5.47 0.62 3.74
CA ARG A 54 6.30 0.63 2.53
C ARG A 54 5.54 1.35 1.42
N GLU A 55 6.14 1.63 0.28
CA GLU A 55 5.39 2.29 -0.80
C GLU A 55 4.16 1.48 -1.24
N GLY A 56 3.01 2.14 -1.38
CA GLY A 56 1.73 1.51 -1.72
C GLY A 56 1.21 0.44 -0.76
N THR A 57 1.82 0.20 0.41
CA THR A 57 1.32 -0.72 1.44
C THR A 57 1.44 -0.11 2.83
N ILE A 58 0.35 -0.14 3.61
CA ILE A 58 0.33 0.21 5.03
C ILE A 58 -0.30 -0.97 5.78
N VAL A 59 0.37 -1.42 6.83
CA VAL A 59 -0.14 -2.50 7.70
C VAL A 59 -0.47 -1.89 9.05
N LEU A 60 -1.71 -2.06 9.48
CA LEU A 60 -2.19 -1.73 10.80
C LEU A 60 -2.47 -3.01 11.58
N GLY A 61 -2.43 -2.97 12.91
CA GLY A 61 -2.71 -4.14 13.73
C GLY A 61 -3.11 -3.83 15.17
N ASP A 62 -3.73 -4.82 15.80
CA ASP A 62 -4.18 -4.85 17.20
C ASP A 62 -4.03 -6.30 17.70
N GLY A 63 -3.02 -6.54 18.53
CA GLY A 63 -2.58 -7.90 18.88
C GLY A 63 -2.21 -8.72 17.63
N ASP A 64 -2.81 -9.90 17.50
CA ASP A 64 -2.62 -10.79 16.33
C ASP A 64 -3.43 -10.34 15.10
N PHE A 65 -4.43 -9.47 15.27
CA PHE A 65 -5.28 -9.00 14.17
C PHE A 65 -4.56 -7.91 13.36
N HIS A 66 -4.64 -8.02 12.03
CA HIS A 66 -3.98 -7.11 11.10
C HIS A 66 -4.93 -6.66 9.99
N VAL A 67 -4.74 -5.43 9.52
CA VAL A 67 -5.42 -4.86 8.35
C VAL A 67 -4.36 -4.28 7.42
N THR A 68 -4.25 -4.84 6.22
CA THR A 68 -3.41 -4.27 5.16
C THR A 68 -4.21 -3.36 4.25
N LEU A 69 -3.72 -2.14 4.07
CA LEU A 69 -4.13 -1.25 3.00
C LEU A 69 -3.11 -1.32 1.86
N LEU A 70 -3.60 -1.42 0.64
CA LEU A 70 -2.82 -1.30 -0.59
C LEU A 70 -3.32 -0.08 -1.37
N GLN A 71 -2.42 0.81 -1.78
CA GLN A 71 -2.79 2.04 -2.49
C GLN A 71 -2.08 2.13 -3.83
N PHE A 72 -2.85 2.45 -4.88
CA PHE A 72 -2.38 2.59 -6.26
C PHE A 72 -2.88 3.92 -6.87
N PRO A 73 -1.99 4.82 -7.31
CA PRO A 73 -0.52 4.74 -7.17
C PRO A 73 -0.07 4.66 -5.70
N GLY A 74 1.18 4.25 -5.46
CA GLY A 74 1.73 4.02 -4.12
C GLY A 74 2.62 5.15 -3.58
N ALA A 75 3.36 5.83 -4.46
CA ALA A 75 4.23 6.95 -4.12
C ALA A 75 3.45 8.14 -3.55
N GLY A 76 3.86 8.66 -2.39
CA GLY A 76 3.25 9.86 -1.79
C GLY A 76 2.08 9.62 -0.84
N GLN A 77 1.83 8.36 -0.44
CA GLN A 77 0.88 8.00 0.63
C GLN A 77 1.39 8.55 1.97
N ALA A 78 0.49 8.87 2.90
CA ALA A 78 0.85 9.39 4.23
C ALA A 78 0.05 8.72 5.34
N VAL A 79 0.73 8.43 6.45
CA VAL A 79 0.11 8.01 7.72
C VAL A 79 0.26 9.16 8.71
N ARG A 80 -0.83 9.52 9.39
CA ARG A 80 -0.91 10.66 10.32
C ARG A 80 -1.74 10.27 11.55
N PRO A 81 -1.49 10.85 12.74
CA PRO A 81 -2.48 10.84 13.80
C PRO A 81 -3.71 11.65 13.35
N GLY A 82 -4.89 11.23 13.77
CA GLY A 82 -6.14 11.97 13.66
C GLY A 82 -6.95 11.83 14.94
N LEU A 83 -8.07 12.54 15.01
CA LEU A 83 -9.01 12.46 16.13
C LEU A 83 -10.40 12.10 15.60
N ILE A 84 -11.06 11.15 16.26
CA ILE A 84 -12.50 10.89 16.09
C ILE A 84 -13.23 11.14 17.40
N SER A 85 -14.55 11.32 17.31
CA SER A 85 -15.45 11.33 18.47
C SER A 85 -16.31 10.06 18.45
N PRO A 86 -15.98 9.02 19.25
CA PRO A 86 -16.76 7.78 19.29
C PRO A 86 -18.06 7.93 20.12
N GLY A 87 -18.30 9.09 20.72
CA GLY A 87 -19.49 9.39 21.49
C GLY A 87 -19.47 10.83 22.00
N HIS A 88 -20.63 11.35 22.43
CA HIS A 88 -20.76 12.73 22.89
C HIS A 88 -19.74 13.09 23.98
N LEU A 89 -19.02 14.21 23.79
CA LEU A 89 -17.93 14.69 24.65
C LEU A 89 -16.79 13.67 24.89
N ARG A 90 -16.61 12.71 23.97
CA ARG A 90 -15.46 11.80 23.94
C ARG A 90 -14.64 12.05 22.68
N THR A 91 -13.33 11.92 22.81
CA THR A 91 -12.36 12.00 21.71
C THR A 91 -11.41 10.82 21.79
N SER A 92 -10.92 10.34 20.65
CA SER A 92 -9.93 9.26 20.60
C SER A 92 -8.96 9.49 19.47
N GLU A 93 -7.68 9.24 19.73
CA GLU A 93 -6.65 9.23 18.69
C GLU A 93 -6.83 8.02 17.77
N VAL A 94 -6.63 8.24 16.48
CA VAL A 94 -6.71 7.21 15.44
C VAL A 94 -5.54 7.29 14.48
N VAL A 95 -5.20 6.15 13.87
CA VAL A 95 -4.38 6.15 12.67
C VAL A 95 -5.22 6.63 11.49
N THR A 96 -4.71 7.64 10.79
CA THR A 96 -5.31 8.19 9.58
C THR A 96 -4.39 7.94 8.38
N VAL A 97 -4.93 7.41 7.29
CA VAL A 97 -4.20 7.16 6.05
C VAL A 97 -4.73 8.05 4.94
N LEU A 98 -3.83 8.81 4.31
CA LEU A 98 -4.07 9.55 3.08
C LEU A 98 -3.42 8.81 1.92
N SER A 99 -4.17 8.64 0.83
CA SER A 99 -3.59 8.20 -0.44
C SER A 99 -2.60 9.23 -1.02
N PRO A 100 -1.81 8.79 -2.02
CA PRO A 100 -1.24 9.70 -3.00
C PRO A 100 -2.28 10.60 -3.66
N GLU A 101 -1.77 11.64 -4.27
CA GLU A 101 -2.55 12.57 -5.07
C GLU A 101 -2.55 12.13 -6.54
N ALA A 102 -3.73 11.86 -7.06
CA ALA A 102 -3.90 11.39 -8.43
C ALA A 102 -5.32 11.70 -8.93
N ALA A 103 -5.54 11.70 -10.24
CA ALA A 103 -6.89 11.75 -10.80
C ALA A 103 -7.69 10.45 -10.55
N ARG A 104 -7.00 9.35 -10.19
CA ARG A 104 -7.57 8.03 -9.89
C ARG A 104 -6.77 7.38 -8.77
N VAL A 105 -7.46 6.84 -7.77
CA VAL A 105 -6.87 6.14 -6.63
C VAL A 105 -7.64 4.84 -6.40
N LEU A 106 -6.94 3.70 -6.43
CA LEU A 106 -7.44 2.45 -5.87
C LEU A 106 -6.88 2.30 -4.44
N THR A 107 -7.75 2.17 -3.44
CA THR A 107 -7.39 1.61 -2.13
C THR A 107 -8.01 0.21 -2.02
N VAL A 108 -7.21 -0.81 -1.71
CA VAL A 108 -7.69 -2.14 -1.31
C VAL A 108 -7.42 -2.33 0.17
N ILE A 109 -8.40 -2.82 0.92
CA ILE A 109 -8.32 -3.08 2.35
C ILE A 109 -8.56 -4.58 2.56
N VAL A 110 -7.61 -5.23 3.22
CA VAL A 110 -7.55 -6.68 3.46
C VAL A 110 -7.42 -6.92 4.97
N PRO A 111 -8.52 -7.24 5.67
CA PRO A 111 -8.47 -7.71 7.05
C PRO A 111 -7.82 -9.10 7.16
N GLY A 112 -7.33 -9.43 8.36
CA GLY A 112 -6.79 -10.76 8.69
C GLY A 112 -5.46 -11.12 8.01
N ALA A 113 -4.80 -10.19 7.31
CA ALA A 113 -3.51 -10.42 6.66
C ALA A 113 -2.59 -9.20 6.80
N ALA A 114 -1.36 -9.43 7.28
CA ALA A 114 -0.32 -8.41 7.36
C ALA A 114 0.47 -8.22 6.05
N GLU A 115 0.67 -9.31 5.29
CA GLU A 115 1.31 -9.27 3.97
C GLU A 115 0.55 -10.17 2.99
N PRO A 116 -0.64 -9.76 2.51
CA PRO A 116 -1.40 -10.54 1.54
C PRO A 116 -0.61 -10.68 0.23
N PRO A 117 -0.38 -11.91 -0.28
CA PRO A 117 0.31 -12.11 -1.56
C PRO A 117 -0.45 -11.47 -2.72
N LEU A 118 0.28 -10.73 -3.57
CA LEU A 118 -0.26 -9.98 -4.70
C LEU A 118 0.29 -10.51 -6.02
N SER A 119 -0.54 -10.52 -7.05
CA SER A 119 -0.08 -10.62 -8.44
C SER A 119 -0.82 -9.61 -9.32
N CYS A 120 -0.08 -8.96 -10.22
CA CYS A 120 -0.62 -8.01 -11.20
C CYS A 120 -0.34 -8.55 -12.61
N SER A 121 -1.39 -8.72 -13.40
CA SER A 121 -1.33 -9.26 -14.77
C SER A 121 -2.48 -8.69 -15.59
N ASP A 122 -2.22 -8.26 -16.82
CA ASP A 122 -3.25 -7.92 -17.83
C ASP A 122 -4.37 -6.99 -17.34
N GLY A 123 -4.01 -5.91 -16.64
CA GLY A 123 -4.99 -4.98 -16.08
C GLY A 123 -5.90 -5.62 -15.02
N SER A 124 -5.37 -6.60 -14.29
CA SER A 124 -6.03 -7.24 -13.16
C SER A 124 -5.09 -7.33 -11.97
N LEU A 125 -5.58 -6.97 -10.79
CA LEU A 125 -4.90 -7.16 -9.50
C LEU A 125 -5.54 -8.36 -8.81
N THR A 126 -4.77 -9.40 -8.54
CA THR A 126 -5.19 -10.53 -7.71
C THR A 126 -4.56 -10.42 -6.34
N VAL A 127 -5.39 -10.47 -5.31
CA VAL A 127 -5.01 -10.41 -3.89
C VAL A 127 -5.37 -11.74 -3.26
N ARG A 128 -4.44 -12.40 -2.59
CA ARG A 128 -4.72 -13.58 -1.76
C ARG A 128 -5.03 -13.14 -0.33
N THR A 129 -6.24 -13.42 0.11
CA THR A 129 -6.72 -13.14 1.48
C THR A 129 -6.91 -14.45 2.25
N PRO A 130 -7.16 -14.42 3.57
CA PRO A 130 -7.41 -15.63 4.36
C PRO A 130 -8.58 -16.50 3.85
N GLY A 131 -9.61 -15.89 3.25
CA GLY A 131 -10.76 -16.61 2.69
C GLY A 131 -10.67 -16.91 1.18
N GLY A 132 -9.54 -16.60 0.51
CA GLY A 132 -9.27 -16.99 -0.87
C GLY A 132 -8.72 -15.88 -1.79
N PRO A 133 -8.44 -16.19 -3.06
CA PRO A 133 -8.01 -15.19 -4.03
C PRO A 133 -9.18 -14.32 -4.52
N VAL A 134 -8.95 -13.01 -4.61
CA VAL A 134 -9.86 -12.03 -5.21
C VAL A 134 -9.17 -11.33 -6.37
N THR A 135 -9.77 -11.40 -7.56
CA THR A 135 -9.28 -10.68 -8.75
C THR A 135 -10.13 -9.44 -9.02
N LEU A 136 -9.48 -8.27 -9.00
CA LEU A 136 -10.05 -6.97 -9.29
C LEU A 136 -9.67 -6.58 -10.73
N ARG A 137 -10.66 -6.41 -11.61
CA ARG A 137 -10.43 -5.88 -12.96
C ARG A 137 -10.26 -4.35 -12.91
N ALA A 138 -9.29 -3.86 -13.67
CA ALA A 138 -8.54 -2.68 -13.27
C ALA A 138 -7.91 -1.95 -14.47
N PRO A 139 -8.32 -0.72 -14.82
CA PRO A 139 -7.59 0.11 -15.78
C PRO A 139 -6.26 0.68 -15.21
N TYR A 140 -5.57 -0.08 -14.36
CA TYR A 140 -4.38 0.33 -13.60
C TYR A 140 -3.07 -0.21 -14.23
N GLY A 141 -3.16 -0.93 -15.36
CA GLY A 141 -2.08 -1.70 -15.98
C GLY A 141 -0.94 -0.92 -16.66
N ARG A 142 -0.62 0.31 -16.24
CA ARG A 142 0.55 1.07 -16.75
C ARG A 142 1.41 1.77 -15.68
N SER A 143 1.08 1.65 -14.39
CA SER A 143 1.87 2.24 -13.29
C SER A 143 2.24 1.21 -12.20
N LEU A 144 2.39 -0.06 -12.60
CA LEU A 144 2.78 -1.18 -11.74
C LEU A 144 4.15 -1.78 -12.15
N GLN A 145 4.83 -1.16 -13.13
CA GLN A 145 6.18 -1.53 -13.53
C GLN A 145 7.21 -0.67 -12.78
N ASP A 146 7.39 -0.98 -11.51
CA ASP A 146 8.71 -0.89 -10.88
C ASP A 146 8.89 -2.16 -10.01
N PRO A 147 9.69 -3.15 -10.46
CA PRO A 147 9.69 -4.47 -9.85
C PRO A 147 10.51 -4.51 -8.56
N LEU A 148 9.87 -4.94 -7.47
CA LEU A 148 10.55 -5.52 -6.31
C LEU A 148 11.35 -6.77 -6.75
N THR A 149 12.56 -6.54 -7.25
CA THR A 149 13.49 -7.59 -7.67
C THR A 149 14.47 -7.86 -6.52
N SER A 150 13.98 -8.48 -5.45
CA SER A 150 14.82 -8.94 -4.34
C SER A 150 15.57 -10.23 -4.70
N THR A 151 16.46 -10.14 -5.69
CA THR A 151 17.42 -11.22 -5.96
C THR A 151 18.42 -11.29 -4.80
N VAL A 152 18.37 -12.38 -4.04
CA VAL A 152 19.34 -12.71 -3.00
C VAL A 152 20.70 -12.99 -3.65
N ALA A 153 21.51 -11.96 -3.84
CA ALA A 153 22.88 -12.07 -4.32
C ALA A 153 23.83 -12.43 -3.15
N SER A 154 23.90 -13.73 -2.83
CA SER A 154 24.84 -14.32 -1.87
C SER A 154 26.30 -14.16 -2.33
N THR A 155 26.84 -12.94 -2.16
CA THR A 155 28.19 -12.60 -2.62
C THR A 155 29.24 -13.08 -1.62
N HIS A 156 29.69 -14.31 -1.82
CA HIS A 156 30.77 -14.95 -1.08
C HIS A 156 32.11 -14.24 -1.38
N ARG A 157 32.41 -13.13 -0.68
CA ARG A 157 33.59 -12.31 -0.95
C ARG A 157 34.87 -13.00 -0.43
N ARG A 158 35.50 -13.79 -1.31
CA ARG A 158 36.83 -14.39 -1.11
C ARG A 158 37.81 -13.38 -0.51
N ARG A 159 38.51 -13.78 0.57
CA ARG A 159 39.73 -13.11 1.04
C ARG A 159 40.74 -13.05 -0.11
N ARG A 160 41.10 -11.85 -0.59
CA ARG A 160 42.32 -11.67 -1.38
C ARG A 160 43.51 -11.59 -0.42
N ARG A 161 44.45 -12.53 -0.54
CA ARG A 161 45.79 -12.39 0.05
C ARG A 161 46.53 -11.33 -0.74
N PHE A 162 47.24 -10.43 -0.06
CA PHE A 162 48.30 -9.64 -0.68
C PHE A 162 49.54 -10.53 -0.87
N PRO A 163 50.19 -10.55 -2.03
CA PRO A 163 51.51 -11.13 -2.18
C PRO A 163 52.57 -10.15 -1.65
N SER A 164 53.51 -10.66 -0.85
CA SER A 164 54.71 -9.94 -0.44
C SER A 164 55.85 -10.18 -1.44
N SER A 165 56.29 -9.13 -2.11
CA SER A 165 57.58 -9.00 -2.79
C SER A 165 58.14 -7.65 -2.37
N GLY A 166 59.35 -7.52 -1.85
CA GLY A 166 60.55 -8.30 -2.11
C GLY A 166 61.55 -7.30 -2.68
N GLY A 167 62.51 -6.85 -1.87
CA GLY A 167 63.34 -5.69 -2.20
C GLY A 167 64.76 -6.07 -2.62
N ALA A 168 65.43 -5.12 -3.29
CA ALA A 168 66.87 -4.83 -3.22
C ALA A 168 67.22 -3.74 -4.27
N GLU A 169 68.08 -2.77 -3.90
CA GLU A 169 69.08 -2.08 -4.78
C GLU A 169 68.53 -1.29 -6.02
N ARG A 170 69.10 -0.20 -6.59
CA ARG A 170 70.30 0.67 -6.48
C ARG A 170 69.96 1.99 -7.23
N ASP A 171 70.71 3.10 -7.28
CA ASP A 171 71.94 3.64 -6.64
C ASP A 171 71.82 5.19 -6.77
N GLY A 172 72.50 5.99 -5.94
CA GLY A 172 72.54 7.47 -6.07
C GLY A 172 72.91 8.23 -4.81
#